data_AF-A0AAJ7JC17-F1
#
_entry.id   AF-A0AAJ7JC17-F1
#
_cell.length_a   1.000
_cell.length_b   1.000
_cell.length_c   1.000
_cell.angle_alpha   90.00
_cell.angle_beta   90.00
_cell.angle_gamma   90.00
#
_symmetry.space_group_name_H-M   'P 1'
#
loop_
_entity.id
_entity.type
_entity.pdbx_description
1 polymer ?
#
loop_
_entity_poly.entity_id
_entity_poly.type
_entity_poly.pdbx_seq_one_letter_code
_entity_poly.pdbx_strand_id
1 'polypeptide(L)'
;MRLNDLHLTKFRIRFPYTGSTRVVRKAWEAAKISDLWKETMWSRKVEAKKKRLELSDFDRFKLRKARQIRNKLRTDVFYRLKKKVKKTKATGATKKVAKK
;
A
#
# COMPACT_ATOMS: atom_id res chain seq x y z
N MET A 1 5.44 -15.41 25.84
CA MET A 1 5.94 -14.49 24.78
C MET A 1 6.63 -13.33 25.47
N ARG A 2 7.77 -12.87 24.95
CA ARG A 2 8.42 -11.66 25.46
C ARG A 2 7.83 -10.45 24.75
N LEU A 3 7.72 -9.32 25.44
CA LEU A 3 7.12 -8.10 24.87
C LEU A 3 7.95 -7.56 23.69
N ASN A 4 9.26 -7.82 23.69
CA ASN A 4 10.18 -7.44 22.62
C ASN A 4 9.93 -8.17 21.30
N ASP A 5 9.30 -9.35 21.33
CA ASP A 5 8.98 -10.12 20.12
C ASP A 5 7.67 -9.65 19.47
N LEU A 6 6.94 -8.74 20.13
CA LEU A 6 5.62 -8.28 19.74
C LEU A 6 5.64 -6.82 19.31
N HIS A 7 5.05 -6.55 18.15
CA HIS A 7 4.81 -5.19 17.69
C HIS A 7 3.33 -4.84 17.89
N LEU A 8 3.06 -3.93 18.81
CA LEU A 8 1.69 -3.50 19.10
C LEU A 8 1.09 -2.74 17.91
N THR A 9 -0.17 -3.05 17.60
CA THR A 9 -0.93 -2.34 16.57
C THR A 9 -1.77 -1.24 17.20
N LYS A 10 -2.33 -0.33 16.37
CA LYS A 10 -3.20 0.75 16.86
C LYS A 10 -4.59 0.29 17.35
N PHE A 11 -4.96 -0.97 17.12
CA PHE A 11 -6.29 -1.48 17.44
C PHE A 11 -6.39 -1.78 18.94
N ARG A 12 -7.46 -1.28 19.58
CA ARG A 12 -7.71 -1.45 21.01
C ARG A 12 -9.14 -1.94 21.24
N ILE A 13 -9.27 -3.07 21.93
CA ILE A 13 -10.55 -3.58 22.44
C ILE A 13 -10.50 -3.53 23.96
N ARG A 14 -11.61 -3.13 24.58
CA ARG A 14 -11.80 -3.25 26.03
C ARG A 14 -12.49 -4.58 26.34
N PHE A 15 -11.82 -5.43 27.11
CA PHE A 15 -12.34 -6.70 27.63
C PHE A 15 -11.71 -6.93 29.01
N PRO A 16 -12.28 -7.80 29.87
CA PRO A 16 -11.71 -8.05 31.20
C PRO A 16 -10.29 -8.66 31.08
N TYR A 17 -9.33 -8.15 31.87
CA TYR A 17 -7.92 -8.56 31.80
C TYR A 17 -7.71 -10.06 32.03
N THR A 18 -8.55 -10.69 32.85
CA THR A 18 -8.54 -12.14 33.16
C THR A 18 -9.61 -12.92 32.38
N GLY A 19 -10.11 -12.36 31.28
CA GLY A 19 -11.15 -12.98 30.47
C GLY A 19 -10.69 -14.29 29.80
N SER A 20 -11.58 -15.28 29.76
CA SER A 20 -11.32 -16.54 29.05
C SER A 20 -11.26 -16.33 27.53
N THR A 21 -10.64 -17.27 26.80
CA THR A 21 -10.53 -17.25 25.34
C THR A 21 -11.89 -17.06 24.64
N ARG A 22 -12.98 -17.55 25.24
CA ARG A 22 -14.36 -17.36 24.74
C ARG A 22 -14.78 -15.90 24.76
N VAL A 23 -14.50 -15.18 25.86
CA VAL A 23 -14.83 -13.75 26.01
C VAL A 23 -14.00 -12.91 25.04
N VAL A 24 -12.70 -13.20 24.93
CA VAL A 24 -11.79 -12.51 23.99
C VAL A 24 -12.25 -12.70 22.54
N ARG A 25 -12.59 -13.93 22.14
CA ARG A 25 -13.10 -14.23 20.80
C ARG A 25 -14.40 -13.47 20.52
N LYS A 26 -15.35 -13.46 21.46
CA LYS A 26 -16.61 -12.70 21.29
C LYS A 26 -16.35 -11.21 21.08
N ALA A 27 -15.45 -10.62 21.85
CA ALA A 27 -15.09 -9.21 21.72
C ALA A 27 -14.32 -8.93 20.41
N TRP A 28 -13.48 -9.87 19.96
CA TRP A 28 -12.74 -9.79 18.70
C TRP A 28 -13.66 -9.79 17.48
N GLU A 29 -14.62 -10.72 17.44
CA GLU A 29 -15.62 -10.80 16.37
C GLU A 29 -16.56 -9.59 16.38
N ALA A 30 -17.02 -9.15 17.56
CA ALA A 30 -17.86 -7.95 17.69
C ALA A 30 -17.16 -6.69 17.16
N ALA A 31 -15.85 -6.57 17.39
CA ALA A 31 -15.03 -5.45 16.92
C ALA A 31 -14.54 -5.60 15.46
N LYS A 32 -14.80 -6.75 14.80
CA LYS A 32 -14.38 -7.05 13.41
C LYS A 32 -12.90 -6.73 13.13
N ILE A 33 -12.01 -6.98 14.10
CA ILE A 33 -10.60 -6.63 13.95
C ILE A 33 -9.94 -7.36 12.80
N SER A 34 -10.33 -8.61 12.53
CA SER A 34 -9.78 -9.39 11.42
C SER A 34 -9.92 -8.65 10.08
N ASP A 35 -11.05 -7.98 9.86
CA ASP A 35 -11.31 -7.26 8.61
C ASP A 35 -10.59 -5.91 8.59
N LEU A 36 -10.67 -5.16 9.69
CA LEU A 36 -9.92 -3.91 9.87
C LEU A 36 -8.41 -4.13 9.69
N TRP A 37 -7.88 -5.26 10.18
CA TRP A 37 -6.49 -5.64 10.02
C TRP A 37 -6.15 -5.89 8.56
N LYS A 38 -6.95 -6.68 7.82
CA LYS A 38 -6.76 -6.95 6.38
C LYS A 38 -6.77 -5.68 5.54
N GLU A 39 -7.57 -4.69 5.91
CA GLU A 39 -7.62 -3.40 5.22
C GLU A 39 -6.33 -2.58 5.43
N THR A 40 -5.63 -2.77 6.54
CA THR A 40 -4.43 -1.98 6.83
C THR A 40 -3.33 -2.18 5.80
N MET A 41 -2.61 -1.09 5.51
CA MET A 41 -1.41 -1.14 4.67
C MET A 41 -0.32 -2.04 5.27
N TRP A 42 -0.29 -2.21 6.59
CA TRP A 42 0.66 -3.12 7.23
C TRP A 42 0.34 -4.58 6.89
N SER A 43 -0.90 -5.03 7.06
CA SER A 43 -1.30 -6.38 6.66
C SER A 43 -1.03 -6.64 5.18
N ARG A 44 -1.39 -5.68 4.32
CA ARG A 44 -1.10 -5.77 2.87
C ARG A 44 0.40 -5.93 2.57
N LYS A 45 1.28 -5.25 3.31
CA LYS A 45 2.74 -5.39 3.17
C LYS A 45 3.22 -6.76 3.63
N VAL A 46 2.71 -7.28 4.74
CA VAL A 46 3.05 -8.62 5.26
C VAL A 46 2.61 -9.69 4.27
N GLU A 47 1.38 -9.63 3.77
CA GLU A 47 0.89 -10.53 2.73
C GLU A 47 1.69 -10.44 1.44
N ALA A 48 2.05 -9.23 1.00
CA ALA A 48 2.90 -9.04 -0.18
C ALA A 48 4.30 -9.64 0.03
N LYS A 49 4.85 -9.57 1.25
CA LYS A 49 6.13 -10.22 1.59
C LYS A 49 6.00 -11.74 1.52
N LYS A 50 4.92 -12.30 2.08
CA LYS A 50 4.61 -13.74 2.01
C LYS A 50 4.51 -14.22 0.56
N LYS A 51 3.70 -13.55 -0.27
CA LYS A 51 3.55 -13.87 -1.70
C LYS A 51 4.86 -13.78 -2.49
N ARG A 52 5.78 -12.88 -2.12
CA ARG A 52 7.10 -12.78 -2.76
C ARG A 52 8.03 -13.94 -2.38
N LEU A 53 7.92 -14.44 -1.15
CA LEU A 53 8.69 -15.60 -0.69
C LEU A 53 8.20 -16.90 -1.37
N GLU A 54 6.89 -17.01 -1.57
CA GLU A 54 6.24 -18.17 -2.22
C GLU A 54 6.44 -18.21 -3.75
N LEU A 55 7.06 -17.18 -4.34
CA LEU A 55 7.09 -16.99 -5.79
C LEU A 55 8.14 -17.88 -6.47
N SER A 56 7.66 -18.81 -7.31
CA SER A 56 8.47 -19.73 -8.12
C SER A 56 9.24 -19.00 -9.23
N ASP A 57 10.31 -19.60 -9.76
CA ASP A 57 11.15 -19.00 -10.80
C ASP A 57 10.36 -18.61 -12.06
N PHE A 58 9.46 -19.49 -12.50
CA PHE A 58 8.57 -19.20 -13.62
C PHE A 58 7.65 -18.00 -13.36
N ASP A 59 7.16 -17.84 -12.12
CA ASP A 59 6.36 -16.68 -11.73
C ASP A 59 7.20 -15.39 -11.74
N ARG A 60 8.49 -15.47 -11.39
CA ARG A 60 9.42 -14.32 -11.46
C ARG A 60 9.62 -13.89 -12.90
N PHE A 61 9.72 -14.85 -13.83
CA PHE A 61 9.81 -14.56 -15.27
C PHE A 61 8.55 -13.85 -15.77
N LYS A 62 7.34 -14.36 -15.46
CA LYS A 62 6.06 -13.72 -15.82
C LYS A 62 5.95 -12.31 -15.26
N LEU A 63 6.28 -12.13 -13.98
CA LEU A 63 6.26 -10.82 -13.31
C LEU A 63 7.22 -9.83 -13.98
N ARG A 64 8.42 -10.26 -14.36
CA ARG A 64 9.42 -9.43 -15.04
C ARG A 64 8.88 -8.91 -16.38
N LYS A 65 8.30 -9.78 -17.21
CA LYS A 65 7.73 -9.39 -18.51
C LYS A 65 6.54 -8.44 -18.35
N ALA A 66 5.62 -8.73 -17.43
CA ALA A 66 4.50 -7.83 -17.13
C ALA A 66 4.96 -6.44 -16.65
N ARG A 67 6.00 -6.38 -15.81
CA ARG A 67 6.60 -5.12 -15.35
C ARG A 67 7.24 -4.33 -16.49
N GLN A 68 7.92 -4.99 -17.43
CA GLN A 68 8.54 -4.35 -18.58
C GLN A 68 7.49 -3.63 -19.45
N ILE A 69 6.39 -4.32 -19.78
CA ILE A 69 5.28 -3.76 -20.58
C ILE A 69 4.65 -2.56 -19.86
N ARG A 70 4.31 -2.71 -18.58
CA ARG A 70 3.75 -1.62 -17.76
C ARG A 70 4.67 -0.40 -17.70
N ASN A 71 5.98 -0.61 -17.53
CA ASN A 71 6.94 0.47 -17.41
C ASN A 71 7.10 1.26 -18.73
N LYS A 72 7.00 0.60 -19.88
CA LYS A 72 7.02 1.27 -21.19
C LYS A 72 5.85 2.25 -21.30
N LEU A 73 4.63 1.75 -21.10
CA LEU A 73 3.40 2.57 -21.12
C LEU A 73 3.44 3.73 -20.12
N ARG A 74 3.88 3.45 -18.88
CA ARG A 74 4.02 4.48 -17.84
C ARG A 74 4.97 5.59 -18.26
N THR A 75 6.11 5.23 -18.84
CA THR A 75 7.16 6.15 -19.27
C THR A 75 6.66 7.05 -20.40
N ASP A 76 5.98 6.48 -21.39
CA ASP A 76 5.40 7.21 -22.52
C ASP A 76 4.36 8.24 -22.06
N VAL A 77 3.43 7.80 -21.20
CA VAL A 77 2.41 8.68 -20.61
C VAL A 77 3.05 9.78 -19.75
N PHE A 78 4.05 9.44 -18.93
CA PHE A 78 4.77 10.39 -18.11
C PHE A 78 5.45 11.48 -18.95
N TYR A 79 6.16 11.11 -20.02
CA TYR A 79 6.81 12.10 -20.90
C TYR A 79 5.79 12.98 -21.62
N ARG A 80 4.65 12.43 -22.05
CA ARG A 80 3.56 13.21 -22.63
C ARG A 80 2.99 14.23 -21.64
N LEU A 81 2.73 13.82 -20.39
CA LEU A 81 2.27 14.72 -19.33
C LEU A 81 3.31 15.78 -18.98
N LYS A 82 4.59 15.39 -18.85
CA LYS A 82 5.70 16.32 -18.60
C LYS A 82 5.82 17.38 -19.69
N LYS A 83 5.69 17.00 -20.96
CA LYS A 83 5.69 17.93 -22.11
C LYS A 83 4.52 18.91 -22.03
N LYS A 84 3.31 18.44 -21.70
CA LYS A 84 2.13 19.29 -21.48
C LYS A 84 2.37 20.30 -20.36
N VAL A 85 2.82 19.85 -19.19
CA VAL A 85 3.12 20.74 -18.05
C VAL A 85 4.18 21.78 -18.42
N LYS A 86 5.25 21.39 -19.13
CA LYS A 86 6.29 22.34 -19.60
C LYS A 86 5.70 23.39 -20.54
N LYS A 87 4.84 23.00 -21.49
CA LYS A 87 4.14 23.92 -22.40
C LYS A 87 3.24 24.89 -21.63
N THR A 88 2.42 24.41 -20.68
CA THR A 88 1.56 25.25 -19.85
C THR A 88 2.35 26.25 -19.01
N LYS A 89 3.51 25.82 -18.47
CA LYS A 89 4.41 26.72 -17.74
C LYS A 89 5.02 27.78 -18.66
N ALA A 90 5.42 27.41 -19.88
CA ALA A 90 5.97 28.36 -20.85
C ALA A 90 4.93 29.39 -21.32
N THR A 91 3.69 28.97 -21.61
CA THR A 91 2.60 29.89 -21.97
C THR A 91 2.15 30.77 -20.80
N GLY A 92 2.21 30.27 -19.56
CA GLY A 92 2.00 31.08 -18.36
C GLY A 92 3.11 32.12 -18.12
N ALA A 93 4.37 31.78 -18.46
CA ALA A 93 5.50 32.69 -18.37
C ALA A 93 5.44 33.82 -19.41
N THR A 94 5.14 33.52 -20.67
CA THR A 94 4.99 34.55 -21.73
C THR A 94 3.81 35.49 -21.43
N LYS A 95 2.69 34.99 -20.91
CA LYS A 95 1.56 35.84 -20.47
C LYS A 95 1.89 36.76 -19.29
N LYS A 96 2.85 36.39 -18.43
CA LYS A 96 3.32 37.26 -17.33
C LYS A 96 4.25 38.38 -17.82
N VAL A 97 5.08 38.09 -18.82
CA VAL A 97 5.99 39.09 -19.42
C VAL A 97 5.22 40.10 -20.25
N ALA A 98 4.17 39.69 -20.97
CA ALA A 98 3.33 40.59 -21.77
C ALA A 98 2.37 41.49 -20.96
N LYS A 99 2.26 41.28 -19.64
CA LYS A 99 1.36 42.04 -18.74
C LYS A 99 2.12 43.01 -17.82
N LYS A 100 3.42 43.17 -18.06
CA LYS A 100 4.35 44.05 -17.34
C LYS A 100 4.91 45.06 -18.32
#